data_AF-A0A7W7VBR9-F1
#
_entry.id   AF-A0A7W7VBR9-F1
#
_cell.length_a   1.000
_cell.length_b   1.000
_cell.length_c   1.000
_cell.angle_alpha   90.00
_cell.angle_beta   90.00
_cell.angle_gamma   90.00
#
_symmetry.space_group_name_H-M   'P 1'
#
loop_
_entity.id
_entity.type
_entity.pdbx_description
1 polymer ?
#
loop_
_entity_poly.entity_id
_entity_poly.type
_entity_poly.pdbx_seq_one_letter_code
_entity_poly.pdbx_strand_id
1 'polypeptide(L)' 'MRAPRFVVRLVDRFEERGVYVPGEDNKAISPWRDFGWLIAAFMVTVAVFVLFFALAA' A
#
# COMPACT_ATOMS: atom_id res chain seq x y z
N MET A 1 11.53 -15.27 13.45
CA MET A 1 10.57 -14.29 14.02
C MET A 1 9.29 -14.35 13.18
N ARG A 2 8.11 -14.55 13.77
CA ARG A 2 6.86 -14.58 13.01
C ARG A 2 6.42 -13.15 12.74
N ALA A 3 6.24 -12.77 11.48
CA ALA A 3 5.69 -11.47 11.14
C ALA A 3 4.26 -11.32 11.71
N PRO A 4 3.84 -10.11 12.11
CA PRO A 4 2.47 -9.87 12.52
C PRO A 4 1.49 -10.26 11.40
N ARG A 5 0.36 -10.89 11.76
CA ARG A 5 -0.64 -11.37 10.78
C ARG A 5 -1.14 -10.28 9.82
N PHE A 6 -1.16 -9.03 10.24
CA PHE A 6 -1.58 -7.92 9.39
C PHE A 6 -0.56 -7.60 8.28
N VAL A 7 0.74 -7.78 8.55
CA VAL A 7 1.81 -7.57 7.58
C VAL A 7 1.73 -8.63 6.48
N VAL A 8 1.53 -9.89 6.88
CA VAL A 8 1.37 -11.00 5.92
C VAL A 8 0.17 -10.74 5.00
N ARG A 9 -1.00 -10.38 5.55
CA ARG A 9 -2.18 -10.04 4.72
C ARG A 9 -1.97 -8.83 3.81
N LEU A 10 -1.14 -7.87 4.21
CA LEU A 10 -0.80 -6.72 3.38
C LEU A 10 0.04 -7.16 2.18
N VAL A 11 1.02 -8.04 2.41
CA VAL A 11 1.88 -8.62 1.38
C VAL A 11 1.07 -9.50 0.43
N ASP A 12 0.21 -10.39 0.93
CA ASP A 12 -0.67 -11.21 0.10
C ASP A 12 -1.53 -10.34 -0.82
N ARG A 13 -2.07 -9.23 -0.29
CA ARG A 13 -2.85 -8.27 -1.06
C ARG A 13 -2.04 -7.51 -2.11
N PHE A 14 -0.74 -7.31 -1.88
CA PHE A 14 0.18 -6.76 -2.90
C PHE A 14 0.44 -7.78 -3.99
N GLU A 15 0.62 -9.06 -3.66
CA GLU A 15 0.82 -10.10 -4.65
C GLU A 15 -0.41 -10.25 -5.55
N GLU A 16 -1.61 -10.27 -4.96
CA GLU A 16 -2.88 -10.37 -5.70
C GLU A 16 -3.20 -9.17 -6.60
N ARG A 17 -2.70 -7.96 -6.27
CA ARG A 17 -3.06 -6.71 -6.98
C ARG A 17 -1.92 -6.04 -7.73
N GLY A 18 -0.68 -6.39 -7.44
CA GLY A 18 0.50 -5.62 -7.81
C GLY A 18 1.45 -6.33 -8.76
N VAL A 19 1.32 -7.65 -8.96
CA VAL A 19 2.18 -8.37 -9.90
C VAL A 19 1.53 -8.33 -11.27
N TYR A 20 2.01 -7.41 -12.11
CA TYR A 20 1.77 -7.44 -13.55
C TYR A 20 2.15 -8.82 -14.09
N VAL A 21 1.18 -9.52 -14.69
CA VAL A 21 1.42 -10.79 -15.40
C VAL A 21 1.59 -10.48 -16.89
N PRO A 22 2.79 -10.64 -17.46
CA PRO A 22 3.01 -10.39 -18.89
C PRO A 22 2.11 -11.29 -19.75
N GLY A 23 1.29 -10.69 -20.61
CA GLY A 23 0.44 -11.41 -21.56
C GLY A 23 -1.04 -11.51 -21.19
N GLU A 24 -1.41 -11.50 -19.90
CA GLU A 24 -2.82 -11.46 -19.46
C GLU A 24 -3.29 -10.03 -19.15
N ASP A 25 -2.40 -9.17 -18.67
CA ASP A 25 -2.75 -7.84 -18.18
C ASP A 25 -2.48 -6.75 -19.24
N ASN A 26 -3.22 -6.81 -20.36
CA ASN A 26 -3.12 -5.83 -21.45
C ASN A 26 -4.04 -4.61 -21.25
N LYS A 27 -4.59 -4.44 -20.04
CA LYS A 27 -5.50 -3.34 -19.71
C LYS A 27 -4.74 -2.05 -19.43
N ALA A 28 -5.32 -0.92 -19.82
CA ALA A 28 -4.78 0.38 -19.44
C ALA A 28 -4.75 0.51 -17.90
N ILE A 29 -3.59 0.85 -17.36
CA ILE A 29 -3.40 1.08 -15.93
C ILE A 29 -4.19 2.34 -15.55
N SER A 30 -5.03 2.23 -14.51
CA SER A 30 -5.72 3.35 -13.89
C SER A 30 -5.04 3.66 -12.56
N PRO A 31 -4.18 4.70 -12.48
CA PRO A 31 -3.37 4.96 -11.30
C PRO A 31 -4.18 5.07 -10.00
N TRP A 32 -5.33 5.75 -10.07
CA TRP A 32 -6.21 5.96 -8.93
C TRP A 32 -6.93 4.68 -8.47
N ARG A 33 -7.36 3.83 -9.40
CA ARG A 33 -8.05 2.58 -9.06
C ARG A 33 -7.07 1.52 -8.58
N ASP A 34 -5.94 1.40 -9.27
CA ASP A 34 -5.02 0.29 -9.09
C ASP A 34 -4.03 0.58 -7.93
N PHE A 35 -3.64 1.85 -7.74
CA PHE A 35 -2.68 2.27 -6.70
C PHE A 35 -3.24 3.26 -5.67
N GLY A 36 -4.53 3.65 -5.74
CA GLY A 36 -5.10 4.63 -4.80
C GLY A 36 -4.97 4.24 -3.33
N TRP A 37 -4.97 2.94 -3.02
CA TRP A 37 -4.76 2.45 -1.67
C TRP A 37 -3.33 2.67 -1.15
N LEU A 38 -2.32 2.61 -2.03
CA LEU A 38 -0.92 2.88 -1.70
C LEU A 38 -0.75 4.38 -1.40
N ILE A 39 -1.37 5.23 -2.22
CA ILE A 39 -1.41 6.68 -2.03
C ILE A 39 -2.07 7.01 -0.68
N ALA A 40 -3.22 6.38 -0.38
CA ALA A 40 -3.92 6.58 0.89
C ALA A 40 -3.07 6.13 2.09
N ALA A 41 -2.46 4.94 2.03
CA ALA A 41 -1.58 4.44 3.08
C ALA A 41 -0.37 5.35 3.31
N PHE A 42 0.23 5.87 2.23
CA PHE A 42 1.31 6.84 2.31
C PHE A 42 0.86 8.13 3.01
N MET A 43 -0.27 8.72 2.59
CA MET A 43 -0.81 9.93 3.20
C MET A 43 -1.13 9.75 4.68
N VAL A 44 -1.74 8.63 5.07
CA VAL A 44 -2.02 8.30 6.47
C VAL A 44 -0.72 8.19 7.27
N THR A 45 0.29 7.51 6.71
CA THR A 45 1.60 7.36 7.37
C THR A 45 2.26 8.72 7.58
N VAL A 46 2.28 9.58 6.57
CA VAL A 46 2.83 10.94 6.66
C VAL A 46 2.06 11.77 7.69
N ALA A 47 0.73 11.73 7.69
CA ALA A 47 -0.08 12.46 8.67
C ALA A 47 0.21 12.00 10.11
N VAL A 48 0.24 10.69 10.35
CA VAL A 48 0.59 10.13 11.68
C VAL A 48 2.01 10.52 12.08
N PHE A 49 2.97 10.47 11.15
CA PHE A 49 4.35 10.88 11.40
C PHE A 49 4.43 12.34 11.82
N VAL A 50 3.79 13.25 11.09
CA VAL A 50 3.75 14.68 11.44
C VAL A 50 3.12 14.89 12.80
N LEU A 51 1.96 14.28 13.07
CA LEU A 51 1.28 14.41 14.37
C LEU A 51 2.13 13.87 15.52
N PHE A 52 2.83 12.75 15.31
CA PHE A 52 3.73 12.17 16.30
C PHE A 52 4.84 13.14 16.69
N PHE A 53 5.52 13.76 15.71
CA PHE A 53 6.57 14.74 15.98
C PHE A 53 6.02 16.05 16.54
N ALA A 54 4.84 16.48 16.10
CA ALA A 54 4.20 17.69 16.63
C ALA A 54 3.83 17.54 18.11
N LEU A 55 3.39 16.36 18.54
CA LEU A 55 3.07 16.07 19.94
C LEU A 55 4.31 15.81 20.81
N ALA A 56 5.44 15.48 20.20
CA ALA A 56 6.71 15.25 20.88
C ALA A 56 7.54 16.54 21.07
N ALA A 57 7.13 17.65 20.44
CA ALA A 57 7.75 18.97 20.53
C ALA A 57 7.15 19.80 21.68
#